data_AF-X1H6Y4-F1
#
_entry.id   AF-X1H6Y4-F1
#
_cell.length_a   1.000
_cell.length_b   1.000
_cell.length_c   1.000
_cell.angle_alpha   90.00
_cell.angle_beta   90.00
_cell.angle_gamma   90.00
#
_symmetry.space_group_name_H-M   'P 1'
#
loop_
_entity.id
_entity.type
_entity.pdbx_description
1 polymer ?
#
loop_
_entity_poly.entity_id
_entity_poly.type
_entity_poly.pdbx_seq_one_letter_code
_entity_poly.pdbx_strand_id
1 'polypeptide(L)'
;QAILTIGNSIAKGESKDRDKLNIIELDFKYFYTLICEYKLLRTVFILKEKSSERLKRQMRMLTRMLSKDLQEDLAKFKGDRRNIKNQVDPILNDFIEFQYKGPFTLNKDLGIFLKTKKEHGFTSRETSIIDELRSYSQKTDSFELGTIPNLFSSEENKDLIILAIESLIEKKIIIPISK
;
A
#
# COMPACT_ATOMS: atom_id res chain seq x y z
N GLN A 1 9.84 -9.10 2.65
CA GLN A 1 11.16 -8.41 2.53
C GLN A 1 11.21 -7.81 1.13
N ALA A 2 11.41 -6.50 0.99
CA ALA A 2 11.50 -5.87 -0.34
C ALA A 2 12.96 -5.91 -0.81
N ILE A 3 13.20 -6.36 -2.04
CA ILE A 3 14.53 -6.35 -2.65
C ILE A 3 14.50 -5.32 -3.78
N LEU A 4 15.30 -4.26 -3.65
CA LEU A 4 15.53 -3.31 -4.73
C LEU A 4 16.69 -3.84 -5.58
N THR A 5 16.38 -4.24 -6.82
CA THR A 5 17.39 -4.72 -7.77
C THR A 5 17.58 -3.68 -8.86
N ILE A 6 18.72 -2.98 -8.83
CA ILE A 6 19.13 -2.04 -9.87
C ILE A 6 20.07 -2.79 -10.83
N GLY A 7 19.60 -3.08 -12.04
CA GLY A 7 20.33 -3.89 -13.02
C GLY A 7 20.61 -3.13 -14.32
N ASN A 8 21.85 -3.20 -14.81
CA ASN A 8 22.29 -2.67 -16.11
C ASN A 8 21.54 -3.26 -17.32
N SER A 9 20.86 -4.40 -17.16
CA SER A 9 20.16 -5.11 -18.24
C SER A 9 18.80 -4.50 -18.63
N ILE A 10 18.27 -3.55 -17.86
CA ILE A 10 17.07 -2.78 -18.26
C ILE A 10 17.39 -1.81 -19.43
N ALA A 11 18.67 -1.46 -19.61
CA ALA A 11 19.09 -0.48 -20.61
C ALA A 11 19.14 -0.98 -22.07
N LYS A 12 18.87 -2.26 -22.35
CA LYS A 12 18.96 -2.84 -23.71
C LYS A 12 17.62 -3.00 -24.45
N GLY A 13 16.52 -2.49 -23.90
CA GLY A 13 15.24 -2.41 -24.59
C GLY A 13 14.94 -0.97 -25.03
N GLU A 14 15.27 -0.62 -26.26
CA GLU A 14 14.72 0.58 -26.90
C GLU A 14 13.23 0.36 -27.21
N SER A 15 12.35 0.61 -26.25
CA SER A 15 10.92 0.75 -26.52
C SER A 15 10.44 2.12 -26.07
N LYS A 16 9.63 2.75 -26.93
CA LYS A 16 8.99 4.08 -26.75
C LYS A 16 7.96 4.12 -25.61
N ASP A 17 8.01 3.15 -24.68
CA ASP A 17 6.98 2.88 -23.68
C ASP A 17 7.52 2.99 -22.23
N ARG A 18 8.67 3.66 -22.01
CA ARG A 18 9.30 3.78 -20.67
C ARG A 18 8.46 4.49 -19.60
N ASP A 19 7.41 5.20 -19.99
CA ASP A 19 6.46 5.84 -19.07
C ASP A 19 5.29 4.94 -18.68
N LYS A 20 5.16 3.74 -19.27
CA LYS A 20 4.18 2.76 -18.81
C LYS A 20 4.71 2.02 -17.60
N LEU A 21 3.94 2.11 -16.52
CA LEU A 21 4.19 1.34 -15.32
C LEU A 21 3.66 -0.07 -15.53
N ASN A 22 4.55 -1.05 -15.48
CA ASN A 22 4.21 -2.46 -15.63
C ASN A 22 4.24 -3.16 -14.27
N ILE A 23 3.25 -4.00 -13.99
CA ILE A 23 3.22 -4.82 -12.78
C ILE A 23 3.02 -6.29 -13.17
N ILE A 24 3.89 -7.14 -12.65
CA ILE A 24 3.92 -8.57 -12.94
C ILE A 24 3.89 -9.30 -11.61
N GLU A 25 3.01 -10.29 -11.49
CA GLU A 25 2.95 -11.19 -10.34
C GLU A 25 3.35 -12.59 -10.81
N LEU A 26 4.40 -13.15 -10.20
CA LEU A 26 4.87 -14.50 -10.44
C LEU A 26 4.52 -15.38 -9.25
N ASP A 27 3.99 -16.55 -9.55
CA ASP A 27 3.65 -17.59 -8.58
C ASP A 27 4.77 -18.64 -8.58
N PHE A 28 5.45 -18.77 -7.43
CA PHE A 28 6.41 -19.85 -7.19
C PHE A 28 5.88 -20.78 -6.11
N LYS A 29 6.33 -22.03 -6.14
CA LYS A 29 5.92 -23.09 -5.21
C LYS A 29 5.91 -22.70 -3.72
N TYR A 30 6.77 -21.78 -3.29
CA TYR A 30 6.95 -21.41 -1.88
C TYR A 30 6.70 -19.93 -1.57
N PHE A 31 6.53 -19.08 -2.58
CA PHE A 31 6.36 -17.65 -2.40
C PHE A 31 5.83 -17.00 -3.68
N TYR A 32 5.30 -15.79 -3.55
CA TYR A 32 4.90 -14.97 -4.68
C TYR A 32 5.92 -13.84 -4.87
N THR A 33 6.16 -13.46 -6.12
CA THR A 33 6.98 -12.29 -6.45
C THR A 33 6.13 -11.28 -7.16
N LEU A 34 5.97 -10.11 -6.54
CA LEU A 34 5.37 -8.96 -7.20
C LEU A 34 6.49 -8.05 -7.69
N ILE A 35 6.49 -7.77 -9.00
CA ILE A 35 7.50 -6.98 -9.69
C ILE A 35 6.82 -5.75 -10.28
N CYS A 36 7.34 -4.57 -9.97
CA CYS A 36 6.88 -3.32 -10.56
C CYS A 36 8.05 -2.67 -11.29
N GLU A 37 7.87 -2.41 -12.58
CA GLU A 37 8.87 -1.81 -13.46
C GLU A 37 8.41 -0.43 -13.90
N TYR A 38 9.29 0.56 -13.76
CA TYR A 38 9.05 1.92 -14.21
C TYR A 38 10.38 2.62 -14.48
N LYS A 39 10.56 3.12 -15.71
CA LYS A 39 11.80 3.79 -16.16
C LYS A 39 13.05 2.96 -15.85
N LEU A 40 13.98 3.48 -15.04
CA LEU A 40 15.25 2.85 -14.68
C LEU A 40 15.15 1.99 -13.41
N LEU A 41 13.95 1.87 -12.83
CA LEU A 41 13.72 1.23 -11.54
C LEU A 41 12.87 -0.04 -11.69
N ARG A 42 13.32 -1.10 -11.03
CA ARG A 42 12.53 -2.30 -10.78
C ARG A 42 12.43 -2.50 -9.27
N THR A 43 11.20 -2.44 -8.76
CA THR A 43 10.89 -2.80 -7.36
C THR A 43 10.43 -4.26 -7.34
N VAL A 44 10.93 -5.04 -6.38
CA VAL A 44 10.54 -6.46 -6.21
C VAL A 44 10.11 -6.72 -4.77
N PHE A 45 8.88 -7.18 -4.60
CA PHE A 45 8.37 -7.66 -3.32
C PHE A 45 8.30 -9.18 -3.32
N ILE A 46 8.92 -9.80 -2.32
CA ILE A 46 8.78 -11.23 -2.04
C ILE A 46 7.71 -11.39 -0.97
N LEU A 47 6.64 -12.09 -1.33
CA LEU A 47 5.42 -12.23 -0.54
C LEU A 47 5.21 -13.70 -0.16
N LYS A 48 4.70 -13.94 1.05
CA LYS A 48 4.27 -15.28 1.47
C LYS A 48 2.96 -15.69 0.82
N GLU A 49 2.15 -14.71 0.42
CA GLU A 49 0.81 -14.88 -0.13
C GLU A 49 0.65 -14.05 -1.40
N LYS A 50 -0.39 -14.36 -2.16
CA LYS A 50 -0.75 -13.63 -3.38
C LYS A 50 -1.06 -12.17 -3.05
N SER A 51 -0.61 -11.24 -3.88
CA SER A 51 -0.79 -9.82 -3.66
C SER A 51 -2.24 -9.36 -3.84
N SER A 52 -2.70 -8.48 -2.95
CA SER A 52 -3.97 -7.78 -3.10
C SER A 52 -3.86 -6.67 -4.15
N GLU A 53 -4.99 -6.23 -4.71
CA GLU A 53 -5.01 -5.09 -5.64
C GLU A 53 -4.57 -3.77 -4.97
N ARG A 54 -4.77 -3.63 -3.65
CA ARG A 54 -4.21 -2.51 -2.89
C ARG A 54 -2.69 -2.58 -2.86
N LEU A 55 -2.11 -3.74 -2.50
CA LEU A 55 -0.66 -3.90 -2.44
C LEU A 55 -0.03 -3.60 -3.81
N LYS A 56 -0.66 -4.08 -4.88
CA LYS A 56 -0.29 -3.73 -6.26
C LYS A 56 -0.29 -2.21 -6.45
N ARG A 57 -1.41 -1.52 -6.13
CA ARG A 57 -1.53 -0.06 -6.25
C ARG A 57 -0.47 0.69 -5.46
N GLN A 58 -0.20 0.26 -4.22
CA GLN A 58 0.81 0.87 -3.36
C GLN A 58 2.22 0.66 -3.89
N MET A 59 2.52 -0.53 -4.40
CA MET A 59 3.78 -0.78 -5.08
C MET A 59 3.95 0.13 -6.29
N ARG A 60 2.89 0.33 -7.10
CA ARG A 60 2.94 1.28 -8.23
C ARG A 60 3.28 2.70 -7.76
N MET A 61 2.65 3.16 -6.68
CA MET A 61 2.89 4.49 -6.12
C MET A 61 4.32 4.63 -5.58
N LEU A 62 4.77 3.66 -4.79
CA LEU A 62 6.11 3.62 -4.24
C LEU A 62 7.17 3.61 -5.34
N THR A 63 7.03 2.76 -6.36
CA THR A 63 7.98 2.69 -7.49
C THR A 63 8.04 4.01 -8.25
N ARG A 64 6.90 4.71 -8.41
CA ARG A 64 6.88 6.06 -9.02
C ARG A 64 7.60 7.09 -8.16
N MET A 65 7.36 7.10 -6.85
CA MET A 65 8.01 8.01 -5.91
C MET A 65 9.52 7.77 -5.91
N LEU A 66 9.96 6.52 -5.72
CA LEU A 66 11.38 6.16 -5.79
C LEU A 66 12.01 6.55 -7.13
N SER A 67 11.33 6.31 -8.26
CA SER A 67 11.87 6.67 -9.58
C SER A 67 11.97 8.18 -9.78
N LYS A 68 11.10 8.97 -9.16
CA LYS A 68 11.13 10.43 -9.24
C LYS A 68 12.26 10.98 -8.36
N ASP A 69 12.30 10.55 -7.11
CA ASP A 69 13.19 11.12 -6.10
C ASP A 69 14.64 10.65 -6.30
N LEU A 70 14.84 9.44 -6.83
CA LEU A 70 16.16 8.90 -7.17
C LEU A 70 16.55 9.13 -8.64
N GLN A 71 15.80 9.91 -9.41
CA GLN A 71 15.98 10.00 -10.87
C GLN A 71 17.42 10.37 -11.27
N GLU A 72 18.01 11.36 -10.59
CA GLU A 72 19.37 11.81 -10.89
C GLU A 72 20.42 10.75 -10.53
N ASP A 73 20.27 10.12 -9.36
CA ASP A 73 21.19 9.09 -8.88
C ASP A 73 21.13 7.84 -9.75
N LEU A 74 19.92 7.46 -10.21
CA LEU A 74 19.71 6.35 -11.14
C LEU A 74 20.32 6.65 -12.51
N ALA A 75 20.21 7.89 -13.01
CA ALA A 75 20.80 8.29 -14.28
C ALA A 75 22.34 8.31 -14.26
N LYS A 76 22.92 8.63 -13.09
CA LYS A 76 24.39 8.68 -12.87
C LYS A 76 24.94 7.37 -12.31
N PHE A 77 24.11 6.33 -12.16
CA PHE A 77 24.50 5.09 -11.51
C PHE A 77 25.61 4.36 -12.29
N LYS A 78 26.79 4.27 -11.69
CA LYS A 78 27.97 3.56 -12.24
C LYS A 78 28.32 2.28 -11.46
N GLY A 79 27.39 1.76 -10.65
CA GLY A 79 27.57 0.54 -9.87
C GLY A 79 27.74 0.74 -8.36
N ASP A 80 28.03 1.95 -7.87
CA ASP A 80 28.05 2.24 -6.43
C ASP A 80 26.63 2.47 -5.90
N ARG A 81 26.18 1.57 -5.02
CA ARG A 81 24.83 1.55 -4.46
C ARG A 81 24.67 2.35 -3.17
N ARG A 82 25.76 2.85 -2.57
CA ARG A 82 25.73 3.45 -1.22
C ARG A 82 24.82 4.67 -1.15
N ASN A 83 24.94 5.59 -2.11
CA ASN A 83 24.12 6.79 -2.15
C ASN A 83 22.63 6.47 -2.35
N ILE A 84 22.32 5.58 -3.29
CA ILE A 84 20.93 5.17 -3.54
C ILE A 84 20.34 4.48 -2.30
N LYS A 85 21.09 3.56 -1.67
CA LYS A 85 20.63 2.86 -0.48
C LYS A 85 20.29 3.83 0.67
N ASN A 86 21.13 4.83 0.90
CA ASN A 86 20.91 5.81 1.96
C ASN A 86 19.67 6.69 1.73
N GLN A 87 19.26 6.88 0.47
CA GLN A 87 18.07 7.65 0.12
C GLN A 87 16.78 6.82 0.09
N VAL A 88 16.87 5.51 -0.15
CA VAL A 88 15.70 4.62 -0.21
C VAL A 88 14.96 4.55 1.13
N ASP A 89 15.68 4.45 2.25
CA ASP A 89 15.07 4.30 3.58
C ASP A 89 14.21 5.52 3.98
N PRO A 90 14.67 6.78 3.83
CA PRO A 90 13.82 7.96 4.01
C PRO A 90 12.55 7.95 3.13
N ILE A 91 12.68 7.68 1.83
CA ILE A 91 11.54 7.66 0.90
C ILE A 91 10.51 6.58 1.29
N LEU A 92 10.99 5.42 1.73
CA LEU A 92 10.12 4.35 2.22
C LEU A 92 9.38 4.76 3.49
N ASN A 93 10.07 5.40 4.44
CA ASN A 93 9.46 5.86 5.68
C ASN A 93 8.38 6.91 5.42
N ASP A 94 8.66 7.90 4.56
CA ASP A 94 7.70 8.93 4.16
C ASP A 94 6.48 8.31 3.46
N PHE A 95 6.71 7.34 2.57
CA PHE A 95 5.64 6.62 1.91
C PHE A 95 4.76 5.85 2.90
N ILE A 96 5.37 5.15 3.86
CA ILE A 96 4.64 4.42 4.90
C ILE A 96 3.88 5.39 5.81
N GLU A 97 4.49 6.51 6.19
CA GLU A 97 3.85 7.54 7.00
C GLU A 97 2.61 8.10 6.31
N PHE A 98 2.75 8.51 5.06
CA PHE A 98 1.67 9.02 4.24
C PHE A 98 0.54 8.00 4.05
N GLN A 99 0.87 6.72 3.86
CA GLN A 99 -0.11 5.67 3.56
C GLN A 99 -0.78 5.07 4.79
N TYR A 100 -0.11 5.08 5.95
CA TYR A 100 -0.48 4.22 7.08
C TYR A 100 -0.39 4.85 8.48
N LYS A 101 0.30 5.99 8.66
CA LYS A 101 0.45 6.62 9.98
C LYS A 101 -0.30 7.95 10.16
N GLY A 102 -0.97 8.47 9.14
CA GLY A 102 -1.90 9.58 9.32
C GLY A 102 -3.12 9.18 10.18
N PRO A 103 -3.74 10.10 10.94
CA PRO A 103 -4.98 9.80 11.66
C PRO A 103 -6.14 9.61 10.67
N PHE A 104 -6.97 8.60 10.92
CA PHE A 104 -8.19 8.28 10.17
C PHE A 104 -9.42 8.50 11.03
N THR A 105 -10.58 8.64 10.40
CA THR A 105 -11.87 8.72 11.07
C THR A 105 -12.93 7.95 10.28
N LEU A 106 -14.05 7.65 10.95
CA LEU A 106 -15.24 7.17 10.28
C LEU A 106 -15.92 8.34 9.57
N ASN A 107 -16.31 8.13 8.32
CA ASN A 107 -17.02 9.13 7.54
C ASN A 107 -18.38 9.44 8.20
N LYS A 108 -18.57 10.69 8.59
CA LYS A 108 -19.78 11.18 9.27
C LYS A 108 -20.94 11.45 8.29
N ASP A 109 -20.70 11.39 6.98
CA ASP A 109 -21.73 11.54 5.96
C ASP A 109 -22.63 10.28 5.88
N LEU A 110 -23.83 10.41 6.46
CA LEU A 110 -24.87 9.39 6.41
C LEU A 110 -25.29 9.01 4.98
N GLY A 111 -25.22 9.95 4.04
CA GLY A 111 -25.57 9.72 2.63
C GLY A 111 -24.61 8.72 1.99
N ILE A 112 -23.31 8.85 2.25
CA ILE A 112 -22.29 7.89 1.78
C ILE A 112 -22.52 6.53 2.41
N PHE A 113 -22.77 6.47 3.72
CA PHE A 113 -23.03 5.20 4.41
C PHE A 113 -24.25 4.45 3.84
N LEU A 114 -25.37 5.15 3.66
CA LEU A 114 -26.60 4.58 3.13
C LEU A 114 -26.46 4.15 1.67
N LYS A 115 -25.78 4.97 0.85
CA LYS A 115 -25.48 4.65 -0.55
C LYS A 115 -24.64 3.38 -0.65
N THR A 116 -23.54 3.32 0.08
CA THR A 116 -22.64 2.15 0.10
C THR A 116 -23.38 0.90 0.57
N LYS A 117 -24.20 1.01 1.64
CA LYS A 117 -25.01 -0.10 2.13
C LYS A 117 -26.00 -0.61 1.09
N LYS A 118 -26.62 0.28 0.30
CA LYS A 118 -27.59 -0.07 -0.74
C LYS A 118 -26.95 -0.68 -1.97
N GLU A 119 -25.81 -0.16 -2.40
CA GLU A 119 -25.18 -0.57 -3.67
C GLU A 119 -24.28 -1.80 -3.51
N HIS A 120 -23.53 -1.90 -2.41
CA HIS A 120 -22.49 -2.93 -2.25
C HIS A 120 -22.69 -3.79 -1.00
N GLY A 121 -23.46 -3.31 -0.03
CA GLY A 121 -23.57 -3.92 1.29
C GLY A 121 -22.27 -3.85 2.10
N PHE A 122 -22.38 -4.23 3.36
CA PHE A 122 -21.24 -4.48 4.23
C PHE A 122 -21.18 -5.96 4.55
N THR A 123 -19.99 -6.54 4.46
CA THR A 123 -19.74 -7.88 4.97
C THR A 123 -19.88 -7.89 6.50
N SER A 124 -20.01 -9.08 7.09
CA SER A 124 -20.02 -9.23 8.55
C SER A 124 -18.76 -8.61 9.17
N ARG A 125 -17.59 -8.79 8.53
CA ARG A 125 -16.31 -8.29 9.04
C ARG A 125 -16.21 -6.77 8.97
N GLU A 126 -16.65 -6.19 7.85
CA GLU A 126 -16.74 -4.73 7.72
C GLU A 126 -17.68 -4.12 8.76
N THR A 127 -18.81 -4.77 9.03
CA THR A 127 -19.78 -4.33 10.04
C THR A 127 -19.16 -4.36 11.43
N SER A 128 -18.50 -5.46 11.80
CA SER A 128 -17.79 -5.57 13.08
C SER A 128 -16.72 -4.50 13.26
N ILE A 129 -15.95 -4.18 12.19
CA ILE A 129 -14.95 -3.11 12.23
C ILE A 129 -15.61 -1.75 12.41
N ILE A 130 -16.70 -1.46 11.71
CA ILE A 130 -17.44 -0.20 11.88
C ILE A 130 -17.95 -0.06 13.32
N ASP A 131 -18.52 -1.12 13.89
CA ASP A 131 -19.08 -1.09 15.24
C ASP A 131 -18.00 -0.93 16.31
N GLU A 132 -16.87 -1.63 16.15
CA GLU A 132 -15.72 -1.48 17.05
C GLU A 132 -15.12 -0.07 16.97
N LEU A 133 -14.95 0.46 15.75
CA LEU A 133 -14.48 1.84 15.55
C LEU A 133 -15.47 2.87 16.09
N ARG A 134 -16.78 2.61 16.03
CA ARG A 134 -17.80 3.48 16.66
C ARG A 134 -17.68 3.47 18.18
N SER A 135 -17.51 2.29 18.78
CA SER A 135 -17.26 2.13 20.22
C SER A 135 -15.98 2.86 20.63
N TYR A 136 -14.91 2.72 19.84
CA TYR A 136 -13.64 3.41 20.03
C TYR A 136 -13.78 4.94 19.87
N SER A 137 -14.57 5.40 18.91
CA SER A 137 -14.76 6.83 18.61
C SER A 137 -15.52 7.61 19.69
N GLN A 138 -16.21 6.92 20.63
CA GLN A 138 -16.75 7.58 21.82
C GLN A 138 -15.64 8.19 22.71
N LYS A 139 -14.39 7.73 22.55
CA LYS A 139 -13.22 8.18 23.30
C LYS A 139 -12.31 9.13 22.51
N THR A 140 -12.16 8.91 21.20
CA THR A 140 -11.33 9.74 20.31
C THR A 140 -11.90 9.78 18.89
N ASP A 141 -12.11 10.96 18.33
CA ASP A 141 -12.67 11.16 16.97
C ASP A 141 -11.75 10.66 15.83
N SER A 142 -10.54 10.19 16.17
CA SER A 142 -9.50 9.73 15.25
C SER A 142 -8.84 8.43 15.71
N PHE A 143 -8.34 7.63 14.77
CA PHE A 143 -7.59 6.39 15.02
C PHE A 143 -6.48 6.17 13.98
N GLU A 144 -5.47 5.39 14.33
CA GLU A 144 -4.44 4.93 13.39
C GLU A 144 -4.84 3.57 12.80
N LEU A 145 -4.66 3.35 11.49
CA LEU A 145 -5.04 2.06 10.88
C LEU A 145 -4.30 0.87 11.48
N GLY A 146 -3.05 1.08 11.91
CA GLY A 146 -2.21 0.04 12.50
C GLY A 146 -2.70 -0.47 13.85
N THR A 147 -3.57 0.26 14.55
CA THR A 147 -4.09 -0.16 15.86
C THR A 147 -5.37 -0.99 15.73
N ILE A 148 -6.10 -0.88 14.62
CA ILE A 148 -7.38 -1.56 14.40
C ILE A 148 -7.27 -3.08 14.54
N PRO A 149 -6.27 -3.79 13.97
CA PRO A 149 -6.15 -5.24 14.13
C PRO A 149 -5.94 -5.69 15.59
N ASN A 150 -5.51 -4.80 16.49
CA ASN A 150 -5.31 -5.11 17.90
C ASN A 150 -6.58 -4.89 18.74
N LEU A 151 -7.64 -4.32 18.16
CA LEU A 151 -8.96 -4.22 18.80
C LEU A 151 -9.69 -5.57 18.81
N PHE A 152 -9.22 -6.54 18.03
CA PHE A 152 -9.79 -7.86 17.89
C PHE A 152 -8.93 -8.93 18.58
N SER A 153 -9.54 -10.05 18.97
CA SER A 153 -8.87 -11.15 19.67
C SER A 153 -7.65 -11.69 18.92
N SER A 154 -6.60 -12.10 19.65
CA SER A 154 -5.34 -12.58 19.07
C SER A 154 -5.45 -13.86 18.22
N GLU A 155 -6.54 -14.60 18.37
CA GLU A 155 -6.84 -15.81 17.57
C GLU A 155 -7.50 -15.49 16.22
N GLU A 156 -7.88 -14.23 15.96
CA GLU A 156 -8.48 -13.86 14.69
C GLU A 156 -7.44 -13.75 13.55
N ASN A 157 -7.87 -14.13 12.34
CA ASN A 157 -7.05 -13.96 11.15
C ASN A 157 -6.94 -12.46 10.80
N LYS A 158 -5.77 -11.88 11.10
CA LYS A 158 -5.45 -10.47 10.88
C LYS A 158 -5.51 -10.07 9.40
N ASP A 159 -5.28 -10.97 8.47
CA ASP A 159 -5.33 -10.67 7.04
C ASP A 159 -6.77 -10.38 6.60
N LEU A 160 -7.76 -11.10 7.15
CA LEU A 160 -9.18 -10.80 6.90
C LEU A 160 -9.60 -9.45 7.48
N ILE A 161 -9.03 -9.05 8.62
CA ILE A 161 -9.28 -7.74 9.22
C ILE A 161 -8.70 -6.66 8.32
N ILE A 162 -7.45 -6.83 7.85
CA ILE A 162 -6.79 -5.90 6.94
C ILE A 162 -7.62 -5.74 5.66
N LEU A 163 -8.00 -6.84 5.00
CA LEU A 163 -8.83 -6.79 3.78
C LEU A 163 -10.16 -6.04 3.98
N ALA A 164 -10.80 -6.20 5.15
CA ALA A 164 -12.01 -5.49 5.46
C ALA A 164 -11.76 -3.99 5.72
N ILE A 165 -10.68 -3.62 6.42
CA ILE A 165 -10.25 -2.21 6.55
C ILE A 165 -10.00 -1.60 5.17
N GLU A 166 -9.32 -2.31 4.28
CA GLU A 166 -9.04 -1.85 2.92
C GLU A 166 -10.32 -1.57 2.14
N SER A 167 -11.26 -2.52 2.17
CA SER A 167 -12.58 -2.36 1.54
C SER A 167 -13.35 -1.16 2.10
N LEU A 168 -13.31 -0.94 3.43
CA LEU A 168 -13.94 0.23 4.06
C LEU A 168 -13.30 1.56 3.64
N ILE A 169 -11.99 1.59 3.39
CA ILE A 169 -11.30 2.77 2.84
C ILE A 169 -11.74 3.01 1.39
N GLU A 170 -11.78 1.96 0.56
CA GLU A 170 -12.22 2.07 -0.85
C GLU A 170 -13.67 2.55 -0.95
N LYS A 171 -14.54 2.07 -0.05
CA LYS A 171 -15.94 2.49 0.11
C LYS A 171 -16.10 3.87 0.75
N LYS A 172 -14.99 4.57 1.07
CA LYS A 172 -14.95 5.88 1.73
C LYS A 172 -15.68 5.92 3.09
N ILE A 173 -15.74 4.78 3.78
CA ILE A 173 -16.28 4.69 5.15
C ILE A 173 -15.20 5.03 6.17
N ILE A 174 -13.98 4.58 5.95
CA ILE A 174 -12.79 5.02 6.69
C ILE A 174 -12.06 6.03 5.81
N ILE A 175 -11.86 7.24 6.32
CA ILE A 175 -11.23 8.34 5.58
C ILE A 175 -10.05 8.90 6.38
N PRO A 176 -8.96 9.35 5.72
CA PRO A 176 -7.92 10.09 6.41
C PRO A 176 -8.51 11.41 6.94
N ILE A 177 -8.09 11.81 8.12
CA ILE A 177 -8.31 13.17 8.61
C ILE A 177 -7.28 14.04 7.88
N SER A 178 -7.71 14.64 6.77
CA SER A 178 -6.91 15.65 6.07
C SER A 178 -6.55 16.75 7.06
N LYS A 179 -5.27 17.13 7.11
CA LYS A 179 -4.91 18.51 7.45
C LYS A 179 -5.34 19.43 6.32
#